data_AF-A0A3G8JTR3-F1
#
_entry.id   AF-A0A3G8JTR3-F1
#
_cell.length_a   1.000
_cell.length_b   1.000
_cell.length_c   1.000
_cell.angle_alpha   90.00
_cell.angle_beta   90.00
_cell.angle_gamma   90.00
#
_symmetry.space_group_name_H-M   'P 1'
#
loop_
_entity.id
_entity.type
_entity.pdbx_description
1 polymer ?
#
loop_
_entity_poly.entity_id
_entity_poly.type
_entity_poly.pdbx_seq_one_letter_code
_entity_poly.pdbx_strand_id
1 'polypeptide(L)'
;MTMPDNTIPDSTIPNNTMPDNIIRIGNASGFYGDRFSAVREMLDGGDLDFLTGDYLAELTMLILGRDRMKDPKSGYAKTFLRQMEECLGLAIDKGVRIVTNAGGLNPHGLAVALRELAENLGVSADIAFVDGDDLLDRAGDLGLGTPLTANAYLGAFGIKTALDAGAEIVVTGRVTDASLTVGPAASVFGWGYDDLDELAGAVVAGHVIECGAQATGGNYAFFGELPRMGHLGFPIAEVAADGTSVITKHPGTGGAVTVGTVTAQLLYEVGGPRYLGPDVTTRLDTIDLAQAGDDRVAISGVRGEAPPATTKVSLNHLAGVRNEITLILTGLDIEAKAELFKSQFTAALPTEPAEIDWELSRLDRPDAETEEQASALLRCVVRDPDAKKVGRAFSSTAVELALASYPGFAATAPPVTARPTECSSRVMWMPRQSIIGWPCKPVWSNGSRRVHCAPRCRRISTTSPGRRRPTGARRRCSRWAPLPVRAAATRAAARTSVCGCGARSISPGSTAPSTSTCSVSCCPKSPTSRSAATDCRTSTPSTS
;
A
#
# COMPACT_ATOMS: atom_id res chain seq x y z
N MET A 1 70.70 7.51 -20.62
CA MET A 1 70.21 8.46 -19.58
C MET A 1 68.70 8.45 -19.65
N THR A 2 68.12 7.59 -18.83
CA THR A 2 66.68 7.34 -18.67
C THR A 2 66.12 8.29 -17.61
N MET A 3 64.96 8.87 -17.89
CA MET A 3 64.24 9.81 -17.03
C MET A 3 63.69 9.07 -15.79
N PRO A 4 63.62 9.72 -14.61
CA PRO A 4 63.15 9.10 -13.39
C PRO A 4 61.62 9.00 -13.33
N ASP A 5 61.21 7.89 -12.73
CA ASP A 5 59.86 7.48 -12.33
C ASP A 5 59.28 8.45 -11.29
N ASN A 6 58.03 8.89 -11.50
CA ASN A 6 57.29 9.73 -10.58
C ASN A 6 56.01 8.98 -10.17
N THR A 7 56.19 8.04 -9.24
CA THR A 7 55.11 7.36 -8.52
C THR A 7 54.47 8.34 -7.53
N ILE A 8 53.19 8.63 -7.74
CA ILE A 8 52.34 9.34 -6.77
C ILE A 8 51.91 8.31 -5.71
N PRO A 9 52.05 8.60 -4.40
CA PRO A 9 51.65 7.66 -3.36
C PRO A 9 50.13 7.48 -3.35
N ASP A 10 49.71 6.22 -3.36
CA ASP A 10 48.34 5.75 -3.21
C ASP A 10 47.73 6.30 -1.91
N SER A 11 46.94 7.37 -2.04
CA SER A 11 46.19 7.95 -0.94
C SER A 11 44.98 7.06 -0.68
N THR A 12 45.09 6.23 0.35
CA THR A 12 44.05 5.52 1.10
C THR A 12 42.63 6.05 0.85
N ILE A 13 41.96 5.48 -0.15
CA ILE A 13 40.50 5.43 -0.20
C ILE A 13 40.10 4.37 0.83
N PRO A 14 39.31 4.68 1.87
CA PRO A 14 38.78 3.65 2.75
C PRO A 14 37.95 2.71 1.88
N ASN A 15 38.46 1.50 1.69
CA ASN A 15 37.78 0.42 1.02
C ASN A 15 36.51 0.16 1.84
N ASN A 16 35.36 0.59 1.33
CA ASN A 16 34.06 0.38 1.97
C ASN A 16 33.68 -1.10 1.78
N THR A 17 34.46 -1.99 2.39
CA THR A 17 34.19 -3.42 2.45
C THR A 17 32.96 -3.58 3.34
N MET A 18 31.84 -3.91 2.71
CA MET A 18 30.65 -4.33 3.44
C MET A 18 31.03 -5.46 4.41
N PRO A 19 30.47 -5.49 5.63
CA PRO A 19 30.76 -6.56 6.60
C PRO A 19 30.47 -7.95 6.02
N ASP A 20 31.25 -8.96 6.42
CA ASP A 20 31.19 -10.35 5.91
C ASP A 20 29.87 -11.11 6.18
N ASN A 21 28.84 -10.45 6.70
CA ASN A 21 27.54 -11.07 6.96
C ASN A 21 26.40 -10.14 6.49
N ILE A 22 25.93 -10.38 5.27
CA ILE A 22 24.83 -9.67 4.62
C ILE A 22 23.68 -10.64 4.43
N ILE A 23 22.45 -10.20 4.73
CA ILE A 23 21.24 -10.95 4.40
C ILE A 23 20.50 -10.29 3.24
N ARG A 24 19.91 -11.11 2.37
CA ARG A 24 19.14 -10.68 1.20
C ARG A 24 17.65 -10.87 1.49
N ILE A 25 16.94 -9.76 1.67
CA ILE A 25 15.51 -9.73 1.95
C ILE A 25 14.79 -9.16 0.74
N GLY A 26 13.98 -9.97 0.08
CA GLY A 26 13.09 -9.52 -1.00
C GLY A 26 11.68 -9.19 -0.47
N ASN A 27 10.92 -8.42 -1.24
CA ASN A 27 9.47 -8.30 -1.06
C ASN A 27 8.72 -8.82 -2.29
N ALA A 28 7.54 -9.40 -2.11
CA ALA A 28 6.66 -9.88 -3.16
C ALA A 28 5.23 -9.28 -3.13
N SER A 29 4.94 -8.34 -2.24
CA SER A 29 3.62 -7.69 -2.19
C SER A 29 3.66 -6.33 -1.49
N GLY A 30 2.89 -5.36 -2.00
CA GLY A 30 2.64 -4.07 -1.35
C GLY A 30 1.23 -3.88 -0.79
N PHE A 31 0.26 -4.72 -1.19
CA PHE A 31 -1.11 -4.69 -0.67
C PHE A 31 -1.88 -5.97 -1.07
N TYR A 32 -3.05 -6.20 -0.48
CA TYR A 32 -3.90 -7.33 -0.87
C TYR A 32 -4.47 -7.14 -2.28
N GLY A 33 -3.96 -7.94 -3.23
CA GLY A 33 -4.34 -7.85 -4.64
C GLY A 33 -3.25 -7.30 -5.55
N ASP A 34 -2.04 -7.09 -5.03
CA ASP A 34 -0.85 -6.82 -5.84
C ASP A 34 -0.50 -8.00 -6.78
N ARG A 35 0.59 -7.87 -7.55
CA ARG A 35 1.01 -8.81 -8.59
C ARG A 35 1.15 -10.24 -8.06
N PHE A 36 0.22 -11.11 -8.45
CA PHE A 36 0.18 -12.52 -8.03
C PHE A 36 1.50 -13.25 -8.31
N SER A 37 2.09 -13.06 -9.49
CA SER A 37 3.33 -13.73 -9.91
C SER A 37 4.59 -13.27 -9.17
N ALA A 38 4.54 -12.21 -8.36
CA ALA A 38 5.72 -11.63 -7.72
C ALA A 38 6.45 -12.61 -6.79
N VAL A 39 5.73 -13.48 -6.06
CA VAL A 39 6.36 -14.52 -5.23
C VAL A 39 7.23 -15.45 -6.08
N ARG A 40 6.68 -15.95 -7.20
CA ARG A 40 7.41 -16.82 -8.13
C ARG A 40 8.59 -16.10 -8.77
N GLU A 41 8.38 -14.87 -9.23
CA GLU A 41 9.43 -14.04 -9.86
C GLU A 41 10.58 -13.76 -8.90
N MET A 42 10.29 -13.49 -7.62
CA MET A 42 11.32 -13.23 -6.61
C MET A 42 12.10 -14.48 -6.25
N LEU A 43 11.44 -15.64 -6.18
CA LEU A 43 12.10 -16.92 -5.96
C LEU A 43 12.94 -17.36 -7.15
N ASP A 44 12.49 -17.13 -8.39
CA ASP A 44 13.25 -17.52 -9.60
C ASP A 44 14.41 -16.57 -9.92
N GLY A 45 14.27 -15.28 -9.60
CA GLY A 45 15.16 -14.23 -10.10
C GLY A 45 16.59 -14.25 -9.53
N GLY A 46 16.83 -14.94 -8.42
CA GLY A 46 18.15 -15.03 -7.79
C GLY A 46 18.09 -15.46 -6.32
N ASP A 47 19.21 -15.29 -5.63
CA ASP A 47 19.37 -15.72 -4.24
C ASP A 47 18.70 -14.73 -3.27
N LEU A 48 17.92 -15.29 -2.34
CA LEU A 48 17.27 -14.61 -1.23
C LEU A 48 17.44 -15.47 0.02
N ASP A 49 17.63 -14.84 1.17
CA ASP A 49 17.55 -15.52 2.47
C ASP A 49 16.12 -15.47 3.00
N PHE A 50 15.46 -14.34 2.76
CA PHE A 50 14.09 -14.09 3.18
C PHE A 50 13.25 -13.50 2.05
N LEU A 51 11.99 -13.92 2.00
CA LEU A 51 10.96 -13.30 1.19
C LEU A 51 9.86 -12.75 2.09
N THR A 52 9.62 -11.45 1.97
CA THR A 52 8.55 -10.74 2.68
C THR A 52 7.35 -10.52 1.76
N GLY A 53 6.19 -10.29 2.36
CA GLY A 53 5.00 -9.89 1.61
C GLY A 53 4.04 -9.12 2.49
N ASP A 54 3.79 -7.86 2.12
CA ASP A 54 2.79 -7.00 2.75
C ASP A 54 1.45 -7.08 1.99
N TYR A 55 0.41 -7.47 2.71
CA TYR A 55 -0.94 -7.63 2.20
C TYR A 55 -1.92 -6.65 2.85
N LEU A 56 -1.51 -5.87 3.85
CA LEU A 56 -2.48 -5.23 4.73
C LEU A 56 -2.51 -3.71 4.57
N ALA A 57 -3.49 -3.19 3.85
CA ALA A 57 -3.91 -1.79 3.95
C ALA A 57 -5.11 -1.63 4.90
N GLU A 58 -5.47 -0.40 5.26
CA GLU A 58 -6.69 -0.09 6.02
C GLU A 58 -7.93 -0.71 5.35
N LEU A 59 -8.04 -0.56 4.02
CA LEU A 59 -9.11 -1.17 3.23
C LEU A 59 -9.08 -2.71 3.29
N THR A 60 -7.89 -3.32 3.32
CA THR A 60 -7.77 -4.78 3.44
C THR A 60 -8.38 -5.25 4.75
N MET A 61 -8.09 -4.61 5.88
CA MET A 61 -8.62 -5.02 7.19
C MET A 61 -10.15 -5.06 7.18
N LEU A 62 -10.78 -4.13 6.46
CA LEU A 62 -12.22 -4.07 6.31
C LEU A 62 -12.78 -5.20 5.44
N ILE A 63 -12.11 -5.51 4.33
CA ILE A 63 -12.47 -6.65 3.49
C ILE A 63 -12.39 -7.95 4.31
N LEU A 64 -11.29 -8.14 5.04
CA LEU A 64 -11.09 -9.30 5.90
C LEU A 64 -12.10 -9.34 7.06
N GLY A 65 -12.46 -8.19 7.62
CA GLY A 65 -13.47 -8.09 8.68
C GLY A 65 -14.84 -8.55 8.20
N ARG A 66 -15.24 -8.14 6.99
CA ARG A 66 -16.48 -8.59 6.36
C ARG A 66 -16.46 -10.07 6.02
N ASP A 67 -15.32 -10.60 5.56
CA ASP A 67 -15.16 -12.04 5.33
C ASP A 67 -15.34 -12.81 6.64
N ARG A 68 -14.69 -12.38 7.72
CA ARG A 68 -14.77 -13.01 9.06
C ARG A 68 -16.19 -12.97 9.64
N MET A 69 -16.99 -11.93 9.35
CA MET A 69 -18.40 -11.87 9.72
C MET A 69 -19.25 -12.96 9.03
N LYS A 70 -18.90 -13.33 7.78
CA LYS A 70 -19.62 -14.37 7.03
C LYS A 70 -19.14 -15.77 7.41
N ASP A 71 -17.84 -15.93 7.60
CA ASP A 71 -17.19 -17.18 8.00
C ASP A 71 -16.09 -16.90 9.03
N PRO A 72 -16.26 -17.32 10.30
CA PRO A 72 -15.27 -17.13 11.36
C PRO A 72 -13.90 -17.76 11.07
N LYS A 73 -13.81 -18.74 10.15
CA LYS A 73 -12.53 -19.37 9.75
C LYS A 73 -11.73 -18.54 8.74
N SER A 74 -12.35 -17.52 8.14
CA SER A 74 -11.70 -16.63 7.17
C SER A 74 -11.00 -15.45 7.88
N GLY A 75 -10.79 -14.32 7.18
CA GLY A 75 -10.14 -13.14 7.76
C GLY A 75 -8.62 -13.04 7.49
N TYR A 76 -8.08 -13.83 6.58
CA TYR A 76 -6.71 -13.75 6.07
C TYR A 76 -6.69 -13.58 4.55
N ALA A 77 -5.56 -13.15 4.00
CA ALA A 77 -5.37 -12.92 2.57
C ALA A 77 -5.29 -14.24 1.77
N LYS A 78 -6.42 -14.69 1.22
CA LYS A 78 -6.54 -15.93 0.43
C LYS A 78 -5.57 -16.00 -0.76
N THR A 79 -5.18 -14.85 -1.30
CA THR A 79 -4.23 -14.77 -2.42
C THR A 79 -2.85 -15.29 -2.01
N PHE A 80 -2.39 -15.02 -0.79
CA PHE A 80 -1.12 -15.55 -0.30
C PHE A 80 -1.13 -17.08 -0.22
N LEU A 81 -2.21 -17.67 0.30
CA LEU A 81 -2.34 -19.13 0.35
C LEU A 81 -2.23 -19.77 -1.05
N ARG A 82 -2.86 -19.13 -2.06
CA ARG A 82 -2.75 -19.56 -3.46
C ARG A 82 -1.35 -19.36 -4.05
N GLN A 83 -0.63 -18.31 -3.66
CA GLN A 83 0.77 -18.14 -4.05
C GLN A 83 1.64 -19.25 -3.46
N MET A 84 1.38 -19.66 -2.22
CA MET A 84 2.07 -20.78 -1.57
C MET A 84 1.74 -22.12 -2.23
N GLU A 85 0.55 -22.30 -2.78
CA GLU A 85 0.21 -23.51 -3.56
C GLU A 85 1.17 -23.70 -4.75
N GLU A 86 1.59 -22.61 -5.40
CA GLU A 86 2.53 -22.65 -6.52
C GLU A 86 4.01 -22.62 -6.10
N CYS A 87 4.32 -22.01 -4.94
CA CYS A 87 5.69 -21.58 -4.62
C CYS A 87 6.26 -22.18 -3.32
N LEU A 88 5.46 -22.85 -2.49
CA LEU A 88 5.93 -23.36 -1.18
C LEU A 88 7.10 -24.32 -1.34
N GLY A 89 6.97 -25.33 -2.21
CA GLY A 89 8.06 -26.28 -2.46
C GLY A 89 9.33 -25.59 -2.96
N LEU A 90 9.20 -24.62 -3.88
CA LEU A 90 10.33 -23.86 -4.40
C LEU A 90 11.04 -23.03 -3.32
N ALA A 91 10.29 -22.40 -2.41
CA ALA A 91 10.87 -21.63 -1.32
C ALA A 91 11.68 -22.53 -0.38
N ILE A 92 11.13 -23.68 0.01
CA ILE A 92 11.80 -24.65 0.88
C ILE A 92 13.03 -25.27 0.21
N ASP A 93 12.93 -25.67 -1.07
CA ASP A 93 14.05 -26.23 -1.83
C ASP A 93 15.23 -25.25 -1.94
N LYS A 94 14.93 -23.95 -2.01
CA LYS A 94 15.94 -22.89 -2.04
C LYS A 94 16.39 -22.43 -0.64
N GLY A 95 15.78 -22.93 0.43
CA GLY A 95 16.04 -22.48 1.80
C GLY A 95 15.60 -21.05 2.10
N VAL A 96 14.68 -20.48 1.31
CA VAL A 96 14.17 -19.12 1.48
C VAL A 96 13.08 -19.13 2.55
N ARG A 97 13.28 -18.38 3.63
CA ARG A 97 12.27 -18.24 4.69
C ARG A 97 11.27 -17.14 4.37
N ILE A 98 10.01 -17.33 4.75
CA ILE A 98 8.92 -16.41 4.39
C ILE A 98 8.39 -15.69 5.63
N VAL A 99 8.23 -14.37 5.54
CA VAL A 99 7.61 -13.55 6.60
C VAL A 99 6.51 -12.68 6.00
N THR A 100 5.28 -12.81 6.49
CA THR A 100 4.14 -12.09 5.92
C THR A 100 3.13 -11.63 6.95
N ASN A 101 2.43 -10.53 6.67
CA ASN A 101 1.24 -10.09 7.39
C ASN A 101 -0.07 -10.54 6.73
N ALA A 102 -0.01 -11.48 5.77
CA ALA A 102 -1.18 -12.08 5.12
C ALA A 102 -2.20 -12.71 6.10
N GLY A 103 -1.81 -12.96 7.35
CA GLY A 103 -2.70 -13.45 8.40
C GLY A 103 -3.83 -12.49 8.72
N GLY A 104 -3.64 -11.18 8.53
CA GLY A 104 -4.69 -10.17 8.68
C GLY A 104 -5.39 -10.24 10.02
N LEU A 105 -6.69 -10.58 10.01
CA LEU A 105 -7.51 -10.74 11.21
C LEU A 105 -7.55 -12.17 11.76
N ASN A 106 -6.90 -13.12 11.10
CA ASN A 106 -6.84 -14.52 11.51
C ASN A 106 -5.49 -15.18 11.17
N PRO A 107 -4.37 -14.74 11.80
CA PRO A 107 -3.05 -15.32 11.57
C PRO A 107 -2.97 -16.81 11.87
N HIS A 108 -3.66 -17.25 12.94
CA HIS A 108 -3.78 -18.67 13.29
C HIS A 108 -4.46 -19.48 12.17
N GLY A 109 -5.58 -18.98 11.64
CA GLY A 109 -6.31 -19.66 10.56
C GLY A 109 -5.47 -19.82 9.29
N LEU A 110 -4.68 -18.80 8.92
CA LEU A 110 -3.75 -18.93 7.80
C LEU A 110 -2.62 -19.92 8.08
N ALA A 111 -2.05 -19.92 9.29
CA ALA A 111 -1.02 -20.89 9.66
C ALA A 111 -1.52 -22.34 9.60
N VAL A 112 -2.76 -22.60 10.03
CA VAL A 112 -3.40 -23.91 9.88
C VAL A 112 -3.58 -24.28 8.41
N ALA A 113 -4.11 -23.37 7.59
CA ALA A 113 -4.33 -23.61 6.17
C ALA A 113 -3.01 -23.87 5.40
N LEU A 114 -1.93 -23.17 5.76
CA LEU A 114 -0.59 -23.41 5.19
C LEU A 114 -0.04 -24.78 5.57
N ARG A 115 -0.28 -25.26 6.80
CA ARG A 115 0.14 -26.60 7.21
C ARG A 115 -0.61 -27.68 6.41
N GLU A 116 -1.94 -27.54 6.29
CA GLU A 116 -2.75 -28.44 5.47
C GLU A 116 -2.28 -28.44 4.01
N LEU A 117 -1.93 -27.28 3.46
CA LEU A 117 -1.34 -27.16 2.13
C LEU A 117 0.02 -27.86 2.04
N ALA A 118 0.91 -27.66 3.01
CA ALA A 118 2.23 -28.30 3.05
C ALA A 118 2.11 -29.83 3.08
N GLU A 119 1.20 -30.37 3.91
CA GLU A 119 0.87 -31.80 3.97
C GLU A 119 0.37 -32.33 2.62
N ASN A 120 -0.52 -31.61 1.95
CA ASN A 120 -1.05 -31.98 0.64
C ASN A 120 0.02 -31.98 -0.47
N LEU A 121 0.98 -31.05 -0.39
CA LEU A 121 2.11 -30.96 -1.32
C LEU A 121 3.25 -31.92 -0.98
N GLY A 122 3.21 -32.59 0.17
CA GLY A 122 4.31 -33.44 0.66
C GLY A 122 5.57 -32.66 1.04
N VAL A 123 5.42 -31.37 1.38
CA VAL A 123 6.52 -30.47 1.78
C VAL A 123 6.54 -30.35 3.30
N SER A 124 7.70 -30.59 3.93
CA SER A 124 7.89 -30.29 5.35
C SER A 124 8.23 -28.82 5.49
N ALA A 125 7.40 -28.07 6.23
CA ALA A 125 7.66 -26.65 6.51
C ALA A 125 7.28 -26.30 7.96
N ASP A 126 8.21 -25.68 8.68
CA ASP A 126 7.98 -25.19 10.04
C ASP A 126 7.26 -23.84 10.03
N ILE A 127 5.95 -23.86 10.34
CA ILE A 127 5.06 -22.69 10.26
C ILE A 127 4.69 -22.18 11.65
N ALA A 128 4.98 -20.90 11.90
CA ALA A 128 4.62 -20.16 13.11
C ALA A 128 3.72 -18.95 12.79
N PHE A 129 2.98 -18.48 13.80
CA PHE A 129 2.28 -17.21 13.69
C PHE A 129 2.49 -16.30 14.91
N VAL A 130 2.34 -14.99 14.68
CA VAL A 130 2.40 -13.94 15.70
C VAL A 130 0.99 -13.48 16.04
N ASP A 131 0.67 -13.52 17.32
CA ASP A 131 -0.63 -13.13 17.89
C ASP A 131 -0.49 -11.91 18.82
N GLY A 132 -1.61 -11.21 19.04
CA GLY A 132 -1.73 -10.11 20.01
C GLY A 132 -2.06 -8.74 19.41
N ASP A 133 -2.32 -8.65 18.11
CA ASP A 133 -2.73 -7.39 17.48
C ASP A 133 -4.24 -7.13 17.61
N ASP A 134 -5.08 -8.18 17.62
CA ASP A 134 -6.54 -8.07 17.75
C ASP A 134 -6.95 -7.58 19.15
N LEU A 135 -7.56 -6.40 19.21
CA LEU A 135 -8.03 -5.74 20.42
C LEU A 135 -9.56 -5.75 20.53
N LEU A 136 -10.27 -6.44 19.65
CA LEU A 136 -11.74 -6.38 19.59
C LEU A 136 -12.38 -6.82 20.91
N ASP A 137 -11.88 -7.90 21.52
CA ASP A 137 -12.36 -8.42 22.82
C ASP A 137 -12.15 -7.43 23.98
N ARG A 138 -11.23 -6.47 23.81
CA ARG A 138 -10.88 -5.45 24.80
C ARG A 138 -11.39 -4.05 24.43
N ALA A 139 -12.18 -3.93 23.36
CA ALA A 139 -12.61 -2.65 22.84
C ALA A 139 -13.39 -1.80 23.86
N GLY A 140 -14.24 -2.45 24.68
CA GLY A 140 -14.97 -1.79 25.77
C GLY A 140 -14.04 -1.22 26.84
N ASP A 141 -13.12 -2.03 27.37
CA ASP A 141 -12.17 -1.65 28.42
C ASP A 141 -11.21 -0.54 27.97
N LEU A 142 -10.85 -0.56 26.68
CA LEU A 142 -9.91 0.38 26.08
C LEU A 142 -10.60 1.66 25.55
N GLY A 143 -11.93 1.76 25.65
CA GLY A 143 -12.69 2.91 25.17
C GLY A 143 -12.66 3.09 23.64
N LEU A 144 -12.56 1.98 22.90
CA LEU A 144 -12.48 1.96 21.42
C LEU A 144 -13.86 2.00 20.74
N GLY A 145 -14.95 1.96 21.54
CA GLY A 145 -16.32 1.90 21.04
C GLY A 145 -16.67 0.51 20.50
N THR A 146 -17.43 0.46 19.42
CA THR A 146 -17.88 -0.79 18.77
C THR A 146 -17.35 -0.88 17.34
N PRO A 147 -16.02 -1.03 17.14
CA PRO A 147 -15.46 -1.20 15.82
C PRO A 147 -15.79 -2.59 15.25
N LEU A 148 -15.77 -2.71 13.91
CA LEU A 148 -15.77 -3.99 13.23
C LEU A 148 -14.45 -4.73 13.45
N THR A 149 -13.32 -4.01 13.39
CA THR A 149 -12.00 -4.54 13.73
C THR A 149 -11.20 -3.50 14.51
N ALA A 150 -10.35 -3.95 15.43
CA ALA A 150 -9.45 -3.10 16.19
C ALA A 150 -8.09 -3.78 16.27
N ASN A 151 -7.07 -3.25 15.60
CA ASN A 151 -5.78 -3.91 15.48
C ASN A 151 -4.63 -2.97 15.83
N ALA A 152 -3.78 -3.38 16.77
CA ALA A 152 -2.55 -2.67 17.11
C ALA A 152 -1.45 -2.96 16.08
N TYR A 153 -0.66 -1.95 15.73
CA TYR A 153 0.54 -2.15 14.91
C TYR A 153 1.66 -2.69 15.80
N LEU A 154 1.85 -4.01 15.76
CA LEU A 154 2.92 -4.69 16.47
C LEU A 154 4.28 -4.50 15.77
N GLY A 155 5.35 -4.78 16.51
CA GLY A 155 6.73 -4.72 16.02
C GLY A 155 7.31 -6.07 15.62
N ALA A 156 8.59 -6.06 15.26
CA ALA A 156 9.35 -7.15 14.68
C ALA A 156 9.71 -8.28 15.66
N PHE A 157 9.71 -8.05 16.97
CA PHE A 157 10.22 -9.06 17.92
C PHE A 157 9.38 -10.33 18.03
N GLY A 158 8.08 -10.26 17.70
CA GLY A 158 7.26 -11.48 17.53
C GLY A 158 7.75 -12.35 16.37
N ILE A 159 8.10 -11.71 15.25
CA ILE A 159 8.69 -12.36 14.08
C ILE A 159 10.07 -12.92 14.42
N LYS A 160 10.94 -12.11 15.02
CA LYS A 160 12.27 -12.54 15.49
C LYS A 160 12.18 -13.80 16.33
N THR A 161 11.30 -13.82 17.32
CA THR A 161 11.17 -14.97 18.24
C THR A 161 10.71 -16.24 17.51
N ALA A 162 9.84 -16.12 16.50
CA ALA A 162 9.44 -17.26 15.67
C ALA A 162 10.61 -17.79 14.82
N LEU A 163 11.36 -16.90 14.19
CA LEU A 163 12.52 -17.25 13.36
C LEU A 163 13.67 -17.86 14.20
N ASP A 164 13.96 -17.29 15.37
CA ASP A 164 14.95 -17.83 16.32
C ASP A 164 14.60 -19.24 16.79
N ALA A 165 13.30 -19.56 16.81
CA ALA A 165 12.79 -20.87 17.18
C ALA A 165 12.77 -21.87 16.00
N GLY A 166 13.23 -21.47 14.81
CA GLY A 166 13.39 -22.32 13.64
C GLY A 166 12.27 -22.22 12.60
N ALA A 167 11.36 -21.25 12.70
CA ALA A 167 10.27 -21.14 11.74
C ALA A 167 10.82 -20.80 10.33
N GLU A 168 10.37 -21.56 9.34
CA GLU A 168 10.61 -21.30 7.92
C GLU A 168 9.56 -20.35 7.35
N ILE A 169 8.35 -20.36 7.93
CA ILE A 169 7.27 -19.44 7.56
C ILE A 169 6.70 -18.79 8.82
N VAL A 170 6.67 -17.46 8.82
CA VAL A 170 6.07 -16.66 9.89
C VAL A 170 4.90 -15.86 9.35
N VAL A 171 3.71 -16.14 9.87
CA VAL A 171 2.49 -15.41 9.55
C VAL A 171 2.15 -14.45 10.68
N THR A 172 1.84 -13.20 10.35
CA THR A 172 1.46 -12.19 11.33
C THR A 172 0.09 -11.61 11.02
N GLY A 173 -0.53 -11.02 12.04
CA GLY A 173 -1.66 -10.11 11.87
C GLY A 173 -1.15 -8.71 11.54
N ARG A 174 -1.68 -7.68 12.20
CA ARG A 174 -1.19 -6.32 12.02
C ARG A 174 0.16 -6.10 12.71
N VAL A 175 1.20 -5.97 11.90
CA VAL A 175 2.51 -5.41 12.27
C VAL A 175 2.73 -4.09 11.51
N THR A 176 3.77 -3.32 11.83
CA THR A 176 4.24 -2.32 10.86
C THR A 176 4.88 -3.00 9.66
N ASP A 177 4.76 -2.42 8.49
CA ASP A 177 5.13 -3.08 7.23
C ASP A 177 6.65 -3.35 7.20
N ALA A 178 7.45 -2.36 7.59
CA ALA A 178 8.89 -2.51 7.79
C ALA A 178 9.28 -3.60 8.83
N SER A 179 8.41 -3.97 9.78
CA SER A 179 8.71 -5.05 10.74
C SER A 179 8.88 -6.40 10.06
N LEU A 180 8.30 -6.60 8.87
CA LEU A 180 8.50 -7.80 8.06
C LEU A 180 9.96 -7.96 7.63
N THR A 181 10.71 -6.86 7.49
CA THR A 181 12.15 -6.83 7.17
C THR A 181 13.01 -6.79 8.44
N VAL A 182 12.61 -6.01 9.44
CA VAL A 182 13.34 -5.89 10.72
C VAL A 182 13.38 -7.23 11.46
N GLY A 183 12.30 -8.03 11.42
CA GLY A 183 12.22 -9.32 12.11
C GLY A 183 13.31 -10.31 11.68
N PRO A 184 13.43 -10.61 10.37
CA PRO A 184 14.55 -11.37 9.80
C PRO A 184 15.92 -10.83 10.18
N ALA A 185 16.15 -9.52 10.00
CA ALA A 185 17.44 -8.90 10.28
C ALA A 185 17.84 -9.04 11.76
N ALA A 186 16.91 -8.73 12.66
CA ALA A 186 17.14 -8.88 14.10
C ALA A 186 17.38 -10.34 14.49
N SER A 187 16.72 -11.31 13.84
CA SER A 187 16.93 -12.74 14.11
C SER A 187 18.34 -13.18 13.69
N VAL A 188 18.76 -12.86 12.46
CA VAL A 188 20.06 -13.29 11.93
C VAL A 188 21.22 -12.64 12.68
N PHE A 189 21.13 -11.34 12.96
CA PHE A 189 22.21 -10.60 13.61
C PHE A 189 22.13 -10.62 15.15
N GLY A 190 21.07 -11.21 15.71
CA GLY A 190 20.90 -11.32 17.15
C GLY A 190 20.57 -10.02 17.87
N TRP A 191 20.09 -8.99 17.15
CA TRP A 191 19.77 -7.68 17.72
C TRP A 191 18.68 -7.75 18.79
N GLY A 192 18.93 -7.09 19.92
CA GLY A 192 18.00 -6.85 21.00
C GLY A 192 17.27 -5.51 20.89
N TYR A 193 16.46 -5.18 21.89
CA TYR A 193 15.67 -3.94 21.93
C TYR A 193 16.51 -2.67 22.06
N ASP A 194 17.79 -2.79 22.45
CA ASP A 194 18.69 -1.67 22.70
C ASP A 194 19.60 -1.35 21.48
N ASP A 195 19.60 -2.19 20.45
CA ASP A 195 20.37 -2.00 19.20
C ASP A 195 19.62 -1.05 18.25
N LEU A 196 19.41 0.18 18.74
CA LEU A 196 18.48 1.13 18.12
C LEU A 196 18.92 1.60 16.74
N ASP A 197 20.22 1.79 16.50
CA ASP A 197 20.71 2.26 15.21
C ASP A 197 20.58 1.17 14.14
N GLU A 198 20.87 -0.08 14.50
CA GLU A 198 20.72 -1.26 13.67
C GLU A 198 19.24 -1.52 13.32
N LEU A 199 18.36 -1.47 14.34
CA LEU A 199 16.91 -1.56 14.14
C LEU A 199 16.40 -0.42 13.25
N ALA A 200 16.89 0.80 13.43
CA ALA A 200 16.50 1.94 12.61
C ALA A 200 16.95 1.76 11.15
N GLY A 201 18.17 1.28 10.92
CA GLY A 201 18.68 0.93 9.60
C GLY A 201 17.82 -0.11 8.89
N ALA A 202 17.42 -1.16 9.61
CA ALA A 202 16.51 -2.18 9.07
C ALA A 202 15.08 -1.67 8.84
N VAL A 203 14.59 -0.71 9.66
CA VAL A 203 13.31 -0.03 9.38
C VAL A 203 13.39 0.75 8.08
N VAL A 204 14.49 1.46 7.82
CA VAL A 204 14.68 2.20 6.57
C VAL A 204 14.75 1.24 5.38
N ALA A 205 15.53 0.16 5.48
CA ALA A 205 15.61 -0.85 4.43
C ALA A 205 14.22 -1.47 4.15
N GLY A 206 13.49 -1.84 5.20
CA GLY A 206 12.13 -2.37 5.10
C GLY A 206 11.15 -1.40 4.46
N HIS A 207 11.19 -0.13 4.87
CA HIS A 207 10.35 0.92 4.30
C HIS A 207 10.62 1.19 2.81
N VAL A 208 11.85 0.94 2.34
CA VAL A 208 12.17 1.04 0.91
C VAL A 208 11.65 -0.17 0.14
N ILE A 209 11.74 -1.37 0.69
CA ILE A 209 11.36 -2.57 -0.06
C ILE A 209 9.89 -2.95 0.08
N GLU A 210 9.15 -2.36 1.03
CA GLU A 210 7.69 -2.49 1.16
C GLU A 210 6.94 -1.82 0.00
N CYS A 211 5.61 -1.93 -0.02
CA CYS A 211 4.74 -1.35 -1.06
C CYS A 211 5.02 -1.81 -2.51
N GLY A 212 5.64 -2.98 -2.69
CA GLY A 212 5.79 -3.63 -3.99
C GLY A 212 6.90 -3.04 -4.87
N ALA A 213 6.60 -2.67 -6.11
CA ALA A 213 7.61 -2.20 -7.08
C ALA A 213 7.93 -0.69 -6.99
N GLN A 214 7.60 -0.02 -5.87
CA GLN A 214 7.71 1.44 -5.79
C GLN A 214 9.17 1.92 -5.85
N ALA A 215 10.09 1.29 -5.09
CA ALA A 215 11.52 1.66 -5.08
C ALA A 215 12.27 1.36 -6.39
N THR A 216 11.65 0.62 -7.32
CA THR A 216 12.19 0.34 -8.66
C THR A 216 11.55 1.20 -9.76
N GLY A 217 10.62 2.09 -9.40
CA GLY A 217 10.01 3.04 -10.32
C GLY A 217 8.51 3.27 -10.16
N GLY A 218 7.80 2.41 -9.42
CA GLY A 218 6.33 2.47 -9.29
C GLY A 218 5.80 3.74 -8.62
N ASN A 219 6.64 4.43 -7.84
CA ASN A 219 6.31 5.69 -7.14
C ASN A 219 7.23 6.85 -7.58
N TYR A 220 7.88 6.75 -8.74
CA TYR A 220 8.85 7.76 -9.19
C TYR A 220 8.23 8.76 -10.16
N ALA A 221 8.28 10.04 -9.84
CA ALA A 221 7.67 11.11 -10.63
C ALA A 221 8.28 11.24 -12.03
N PHE A 222 9.57 10.94 -12.20
CA PHE A 222 10.28 11.01 -13.48
C PHE A 222 10.26 9.65 -14.20
N PHE A 223 9.10 8.99 -14.21
CA PHE A 223 8.91 7.64 -14.77
C PHE A 223 9.34 7.52 -16.25
N GLY A 224 9.33 8.60 -17.02
CA GLY A 224 9.78 8.64 -18.42
C GLY A 224 11.29 8.44 -18.59
N GLU A 225 12.07 8.59 -17.53
CA GLU A 225 13.53 8.37 -17.52
C GLU A 225 13.89 6.90 -17.27
N LEU A 226 12.94 6.09 -16.80
CA LEU A 226 13.18 4.72 -16.38
C LEU A 226 13.06 3.72 -17.54
N PRO A 227 13.95 2.73 -17.64
CA PRO A 227 13.89 1.72 -18.68
C PRO A 227 12.79 0.69 -18.40
N ARG A 228 12.14 0.20 -19.46
CA ARG A 228 11.28 -1.00 -19.42
C ARG A 228 10.17 -0.94 -18.33
N MET A 229 9.48 0.19 -18.24
CA MET A 229 8.40 0.44 -17.26
C MET A 229 7.19 -0.51 -17.33
N GLY A 230 7.06 -1.32 -18.40
CA GLY A 230 5.93 -2.24 -18.56
C GLY A 230 5.89 -3.40 -17.56
N HIS A 231 7.04 -3.79 -16.97
CA HIS A 231 7.09 -4.84 -15.95
C HIS A 231 8.22 -4.58 -14.94
N LEU A 232 7.92 -3.81 -13.89
CA LEU A 232 8.89 -3.44 -12.86
C LEU A 232 9.30 -4.64 -12.00
N GLY A 233 10.59 -4.71 -11.66
CA GLY A 233 11.11 -5.67 -10.68
C GLY A 233 10.70 -5.29 -9.26
N PHE A 234 10.56 -6.27 -8.37
CA PHE A 234 10.43 -5.99 -6.94
C PHE A 234 11.82 -5.75 -6.33
N PRO A 235 11.92 -4.87 -5.32
CA PRO A 235 13.19 -4.52 -4.69
C PRO A 235 13.66 -5.61 -3.72
N ILE A 236 14.97 -5.58 -3.45
CA ILE A 236 15.69 -6.45 -2.52
C ILE A 236 16.54 -5.54 -1.64
N ALA A 237 16.53 -5.77 -0.33
CA ALA A 237 17.45 -5.16 0.60
C ALA A 237 18.55 -6.16 0.96
N GLU A 238 19.80 -5.77 0.72
CA GLU A 238 20.98 -6.44 1.22
C GLU A 238 21.38 -5.75 2.54
N VAL A 239 20.97 -6.31 3.68
CA VAL A 239 21.14 -5.69 5.00
C VAL A 239 22.38 -6.27 5.69
N ALA A 240 23.24 -5.39 6.21
CA ALA A 240 24.44 -5.76 6.95
C ALA A 240 24.20 -5.75 8.47
N ALA A 241 25.11 -6.38 9.21
CA ALA A 241 25.02 -6.53 10.67
C ALA A 241 25.03 -5.21 11.47
N ASP A 242 25.50 -4.11 10.87
CA ASP A 242 25.52 -2.76 11.47
C ASP A 242 24.28 -1.91 11.09
N GLY A 243 23.31 -2.51 10.40
CA GLY A 243 22.08 -1.85 9.95
C GLY A 243 22.23 -1.06 8.64
N THR A 244 23.43 -0.97 8.06
CA THR A 244 23.58 -0.43 6.70
C THR A 244 22.97 -1.38 5.67
N SER A 245 22.57 -0.86 4.51
CA SER A 245 21.99 -1.71 3.47
C SER A 245 22.26 -1.23 2.06
N VAL A 246 22.13 -2.14 1.10
CA VAL A 246 22.07 -1.83 -0.34
C VAL A 246 20.72 -2.28 -0.88
N ILE A 247 19.99 -1.34 -1.48
CA ILE A 247 18.76 -1.64 -2.21
C ILE A 247 19.13 -1.99 -3.64
N THR A 248 18.60 -3.10 -4.13
CA THR A 248 18.82 -3.63 -5.48
C THR A 248 17.55 -4.28 -6.01
N LYS A 249 17.60 -4.82 -7.23
CA LYS A 249 16.56 -5.70 -7.79
C LYS A 249 17.18 -6.85 -8.57
N HIS A 250 16.39 -7.87 -8.88
CA HIS A 250 16.84 -8.96 -9.74
C HIS A 250 17.23 -8.46 -11.14
N PRO A 251 18.29 -9.00 -11.75
CA PRO A 251 18.71 -8.62 -13.09
C PRO A 251 17.63 -8.96 -14.13
N GLY A 252 17.63 -8.26 -15.25
CA GLY A 252 16.67 -8.50 -16.33
C GLY A 252 15.25 -7.95 -16.11
N THR A 253 14.89 -7.56 -14.88
CA THR A 253 13.60 -6.91 -14.56
C THR A 253 13.56 -5.43 -14.98
N GLY A 254 12.36 -4.90 -15.24
CA GLY A 254 12.15 -3.51 -15.62
C GLY A 254 12.29 -2.51 -14.47
N GLY A 255 12.27 -1.22 -14.80
CA GLY A 255 12.54 -0.14 -13.86
C GLY A 255 14.02 0.05 -13.59
N ALA A 256 14.35 0.88 -12.60
CA ALA A 256 15.71 1.05 -12.11
C ALA A 256 15.75 1.32 -10.60
N VAL A 257 16.84 0.94 -9.94
CA VAL A 257 17.12 1.34 -8.55
C VAL A 257 18.17 2.45 -8.54
N THR A 258 17.71 3.67 -8.30
CA THR A 258 18.53 4.88 -8.29
C THR A 258 18.29 5.65 -7.01
N VAL A 259 19.19 6.58 -6.67
CA VAL A 259 18.96 7.48 -5.53
C VAL A 259 17.58 8.16 -5.63
N GLY A 260 17.13 8.52 -6.84
CA GLY A 260 15.82 9.12 -7.07
C GLY A 260 14.64 8.21 -6.73
N THR A 261 14.67 6.95 -7.19
CA THR A 261 13.56 6.00 -6.94
C THR A 261 13.52 5.59 -5.47
N VAL A 262 14.68 5.39 -4.83
CA VAL A 262 14.77 5.11 -3.39
C VAL A 262 14.33 6.30 -2.54
N THR A 263 14.71 7.53 -2.92
CA THR A 263 14.26 8.75 -2.22
C THR A 263 12.74 8.92 -2.32
N ALA A 264 12.15 8.68 -3.49
CA ALA A 264 10.70 8.76 -3.66
C ALA A 264 9.97 7.81 -2.71
N GLN A 265 10.51 6.60 -2.53
CA GLN A 265 9.96 5.64 -1.59
C GLN A 265 10.19 6.03 -0.12
N LEU A 266 11.39 6.48 0.23
CA LEU A 266 11.69 6.91 1.61
C LEU A 266 10.83 8.09 2.10
N LEU A 267 10.32 8.90 1.18
CA LEU A 267 9.45 10.02 1.47
C LEU A 267 7.95 9.68 1.37
N TYR A 268 7.62 8.43 1.05
CA TYR A 268 6.25 7.97 0.95
C TYR A 268 5.64 7.78 2.34
N GLU A 269 4.46 8.35 2.57
CA GLU A 269 3.70 8.23 3.84
C GLU A 269 4.44 8.63 5.14
N VAL A 270 5.54 9.39 5.03
CA VAL A 270 6.27 9.91 6.20
C VAL A 270 5.71 11.26 6.67
N GLY A 271 5.41 11.37 7.97
CA GLY A 271 4.86 12.58 8.57
C GLY A 271 5.89 13.62 9.04
N GLY A 272 7.18 13.27 9.00
CA GLY A 272 8.27 14.13 9.46
C GLY A 272 9.58 13.37 9.72
N PRO A 273 10.63 14.05 10.22
CA PRO A 273 11.97 13.48 10.34
C PRO A 273 12.11 12.39 11.42
N ARG A 274 11.16 12.31 12.37
CA ARG A 274 11.07 11.22 13.35
C ARG A 274 9.97 10.27 12.94
N TYR A 275 10.37 9.12 12.41
CA TYR A 275 9.44 8.08 12.02
C TYR A 275 9.19 7.11 13.17
N LEU A 276 7.96 7.15 13.71
CA LEU A 276 7.60 6.47 14.94
C LEU A 276 7.25 4.99 14.68
N GLY A 277 8.13 4.06 15.04
CA GLY A 277 7.90 2.62 14.98
C GLY A 277 7.74 1.99 16.37
N PRO A 278 7.09 0.81 16.48
CA PRO A 278 6.92 0.10 17.75
C PRO A 278 8.24 -0.40 18.37
N ASP A 279 9.25 -0.67 17.55
CA ASP A 279 10.56 -1.16 18.00
C ASP A 279 11.58 -0.02 18.17
N VAL A 280 11.52 0.99 17.31
CA VAL A 280 12.46 2.12 17.30
C VAL A 280 11.78 3.36 16.71
N THR A 281 12.20 4.55 17.16
CA THR A 281 11.92 5.80 16.46
C THR A 281 13.08 6.10 15.50
N THR A 282 12.86 5.96 14.20
CA THR A 282 13.91 6.16 13.18
C THR A 282 14.08 7.65 12.86
N ARG A 283 15.32 8.12 12.84
CA ARG A 283 15.68 9.47 12.41
C ARG A 283 15.94 9.50 10.91
N LEU A 284 14.92 9.86 10.14
CA LEU A 284 15.02 9.94 8.67
C LEU A 284 15.95 11.06 8.21
N ASP A 285 16.15 12.09 9.04
CA ASP A 285 17.04 13.21 8.78
C ASP A 285 18.54 12.89 8.93
N THR A 286 18.90 11.65 9.27
CA THR A 286 20.29 11.19 9.33
C THR A 286 20.67 10.24 8.20
N ILE A 287 19.73 9.91 7.30
CA ILE A 287 19.95 8.95 6.22
C ILE A 287 20.87 9.55 5.16
N ASP A 288 21.91 8.81 4.79
CA ASP A 288 22.74 9.06 3.63
C ASP A 288 22.44 8.04 2.53
N LEU A 289 22.22 8.53 1.31
CA LEU A 289 22.01 7.72 0.11
C LEU A 289 23.16 7.91 -0.87
N ALA A 290 23.72 6.82 -1.36
CA ALA A 290 24.78 6.85 -2.37
C ALA A 290 24.52 5.82 -3.46
N GLN A 291 24.75 6.20 -4.72
CA GLN A 291 24.73 5.23 -5.81
C GLN A 291 25.94 4.29 -5.65
N ALA A 292 25.68 2.99 -5.58
CA ALA A 292 26.68 1.95 -5.33
C ALA A 292 26.94 1.06 -6.58
N GLY A 293 26.33 1.42 -7.72
CA GLY A 293 26.42 0.70 -8.99
C GLY A 293 25.11 0.80 -9.76
N ASP A 294 25.04 0.14 -10.92
CA ASP A 294 23.80 0.02 -11.68
C ASP A 294 22.75 -0.74 -10.86
N ASP A 295 21.54 -0.21 -10.77
CA ASP A 295 20.46 -0.78 -9.96
C ASP A 295 20.84 -1.01 -8.48
N ARG A 296 21.76 -0.21 -7.92
CA ARG A 296 22.23 -0.38 -6.54
C ARG A 296 22.38 0.96 -5.81
N VAL A 297 21.70 1.10 -4.68
CA VAL A 297 21.76 2.29 -3.81
C VAL A 297 22.10 1.87 -2.40
N ALA A 298 23.23 2.38 -1.89
CA ALA A 298 23.62 2.21 -0.50
C ALA A 298 22.86 3.20 0.41
N ILE A 299 22.47 2.70 1.57
CA ILE A 299 21.81 3.43 2.66
C ILE A 299 22.68 3.31 3.91
N SER A 300 23.09 4.43 4.48
CA SER A 300 23.90 4.49 5.70
C SER A 300 23.54 5.70 6.57
N GLY A 301 24.23 5.88 7.71
CA GLY A 301 24.05 7.03 8.59
C GLY A 301 22.77 7.01 9.44
N VAL A 302 21.93 5.98 9.30
CA VAL A 302 20.64 5.88 10.00
C VAL A 302 20.83 5.83 11.52
N ARG A 303 20.04 6.62 12.26
CA ARG A 303 20.05 6.64 13.73
C ARG A 303 18.70 6.31 14.32
N GLY A 304 18.71 5.58 15.42
CA GLY A 304 17.53 5.21 16.21
C GLY A 304 17.41 6.00 17.51
N GLU A 305 16.19 6.35 17.86
CA GLU A 305 15.81 6.81 19.20
C GLU A 305 14.87 5.76 19.83
N ALA A 306 14.72 5.79 21.16
CA ALA A 306 13.82 4.88 21.84
C ALA A 306 12.40 4.90 21.23
N PRO A 307 11.71 3.75 21.16
CA PRO A 307 10.35 3.70 20.63
C PRO A 307 9.40 4.58 21.45
N PRO A 308 8.33 5.12 20.83
CA PRO A 308 7.37 5.97 21.51
C PRO A 308 6.66 5.22 22.64
N ALA A 309 6.18 5.98 23.64
CA ALA A 309 5.37 5.45 24.73
C ALA A 309 3.96 5.00 24.28
N THR A 310 3.59 5.26 23.03
CA THR A 310 2.30 4.97 22.43
C THR A 310 2.40 4.02 21.24
N THR A 311 1.34 3.25 20.99
CA THR A 311 1.21 2.35 19.85
C THR A 311 0.04 2.80 18.96
N LYS A 312 0.21 2.71 17.64
CA LYS A 312 -0.83 2.96 16.65
C LYS A 312 -1.87 1.82 16.71
N VAL A 313 -3.14 2.16 16.76
CA VAL A 313 -4.27 1.22 16.66
C VAL A 313 -5.15 1.65 15.50
N SER A 314 -5.40 0.75 14.56
CA SER A 314 -6.40 0.96 13.50
C SER A 314 -7.74 0.41 13.94
N LEU A 315 -8.75 1.29 13.93
CA LEU A 315 -10.14 0.97 14.17
C LEU A 315 -10.89 1.06 12.86
N ASN A 316 -11.66 0.03 12.56
CA ASN A 316 -12.40 -0.07 11.31
C ASN A 316 -13.89 -0.12 11.64
N HIS A 317 -14.68 0.79 11.07
CA HIS A 317 -16.12 0.87 11.30
C HIS A 317 -16.90 0.70 10.00
N LEU A 318 -18.11 0.14 10.09
CA LEU A 318 -19.09 0.18 9.00
C LEU A 318 -19.74 1.57 9.01
N ALA A 319 -19.40 2.42 8.05
CA ALA A 319 -19.82 3.83 8.04
C ALA A 319 -21.18 4.08 7.32
N GLY A 320 -22.10 3.11 7.34
CA GLY A 320 -23.41 3.18 6.66
C GLY A 320 -23.38 2.68 5.20
N VAL A 321 -24.18 3.30 4.33
CA VAL A 321 -24.16 3.13 2.87
C VAL A 321 -23.94 4.45 2.10
N ARG A 322 -23.21 4.39 0.98
CA ARG A 322 -23.04 5.45 -0.03
C ARG A 322 -23.70 5.04 -1.32
N ASN A 323 -24.26 6.01 -2.02
CA ASN A 323 -24.55 5.86 -3.44
C ASN A 323 -24.09 7.10 -4.19
N GLU A 324 -23.89 6.97 -5.49
CA GLU A 324 -23.51 8.09 -6.34
C GLU A 324 -24.13 7.99 -7.73
N ILE A 325 -24.39 9.16 -8.30
CA ILE A 325 -24.73 9.33 -9.71
C ILE A 325 -23.81 10.40 -10.28
N THR A 326 -23.35 10.17 -11.51
CA THR A 326 -22.59 11.17 -12.27
C THR A 326 -23.29 11.41 -13.60
N LEU A 327 -23.67 12.65 -13.81
CA LEU A 327 -24.43 13.12 -14.96
C LEU A 327 -23.54 13.96 -15.85
N ILE A 328 -23.68 13.76 -17.15
CA ILE A 328 -22.94 14.49 -18.17
C ILE A 328 -23.82 15.66 -18.62
N LEU A 329 -23.30 16.87 -18.44
CA LEU A 329 -23.95 18.10 -18.87
C LEU A 329 -23.20 18.60 -20.10
N THR A 330 -23.80 18.50 -21.29
CA THR A 330 -23.12 18.86 -22.55
C THR A 330 -23.62 20.20 -23.09
N GLY A 331 -22.71 21.02 -23.62
CA GLY A 331 -23.02 22.24 -24.36
C GLY A 331 -23.29 23.46 -23.49
N LEU A 332 -24.26 24.28 -23.88
CA LEU A 332 -24.53 25.57 -23.21
C LEU A 332 -25.25 25.41 -21.86
N ASP A 333 -25.22 26.47 -21.06
CA ASP A 333 -26.01 26.62 -19.82
C ASP A 333 -25.77 25.53 -18.76
N ILE A 334 -24.54 25.04 -18.65
CA ILE A 334 -24.14 23.96 -17.74
C ILE A 334 -24.61 24.19 -16.31
N GLU A 335 -24.39 25.38 -15.75
CA GLU A 335 -24.81 25.71 -14.39
C GLU A 335 -26.33 25.70 -14.25
N ALA A 336 -27.07 26.24 -15.23
CA ALA A 336 -28.52 26.25 -15.19
C ALA A 336 -29.08 24.82 -15.27
N LYS A 337 -28.50 23.97 -16.12
CA LYS A 337 -28.85 22.54 -16.20
C LYS A 337 -28.56 21.81 -14.89
N ALA A 338 -27.42 22.11 -14.25
CA ALA A 338 -27.06 21.51 -12.97
C ALA A 338 -28.05 21.91 -11.86
N GLU A 339 -28.38 23.19 -11.73
CA GLU A 339 -29.35 23.67 -10.75
C GLU A 339 -30.77 23.16 -11.02
N LEU A 340 -31.18 23.07 -12.29
CA LEU A 340 -32.43 22.43 -12.68
C LEU A 340 -32.47 20.97 -12.22
N PHE A 341 -31.43 20.19 -12.52
CA PHE A 341 -31.39 18.79 -12.10
C PHE A 341 -31.40 18.64 -10.58
N LYS A 342 -30.56 19.41 -9.85
CA LYS A 342 -30.51 19.37 -8.38
C LYS A 342 -31.88 19.64 -7.76
N SER A 343 -32.56 20.68 -8.22
CA SER A 343 -33.89 21.04 -7.69
C SER A 343 -34.94 19.98 -7.96
N GLN A 344 -35.01 19.45 -9.19
CA GLN A 344 -35.93 18.38 -9.57
C GLN A 344 -35.63 17.08 -8.81
N PHE A 345 -34.35 16.74 -8.67
CA PHE A 345 -33.89 15.54 -7.99
C PHE A 345 -34.24 15.59 -6.51
N THR A 346 -33.89 16.67 -5.80
CA THR A 346 -34.22 16.83 -4.39
C THR A 346 -35.73 16.81 -4.15
N ALA A 347 -36.54 17.42 -5.03
CA ALA A 347 -38.00 17.39 -4.91
C ALA A 347 -38.61 16.01 -5.16
N ALA A 348 -37.98 15.18 -6.00
CA ALA A 348 -38.46 13.85 -6.36
C ALA A 348 -37.91 12.73 -5.46
N LEU A 349 -36.96 13.04 -4.56
CA LEU A 349 -36.46 12.05 -3.60
C LEU A 349 -37.58 11.67 -2.61
N PRO A 350 -37.87 10.36 -2.43
CA PRO A 350 -38.92 9.92 -1.52
C PRO A 350 -38.56 10.13 -0.04
N THR A 351 -37.26 10.08 0.27
CA THR A 351 -36.73 10.34 1.61
C THR A 351 -35.39 11.05 1.46
N GLU A 352 -35.14 12.08 2.27
CA GLU A 352 -33.87 12.78 2.29
C GLU A 352 -32.78 11.94 3.00
N PRO A 353 -31.65 11.64 2.34
CA PRO A 353 -30.47 11.05 2.96
C PRO A 353 -29.86 11.96 4.04
N ALA A 354 -29.11 11.37 4.98
CA ALA A 354 -28.39 12.11 6.01
C ALA A 354 -27.38 13.13 5.45
N GLU A 355 -26.70 12.77 4.34
CA GLU A 355 -25.77 13.66 3.64
C GLU A 355 -26.00 13.57 2.12
N ILE A 356 -25.98 14.72 1.45
CA ILE A 356 -26.02 14.86 -0.01
C ILE A 356 -24.95 15.89 -0.41
N ASP A 357 -23.93 15.42 -1.12
CA ASP A 357 -22.85 16.26 -1.66
C ASP A 357 -22.99 16.38 -3.17
N TRP A 358 -22.97 17.62 -3.68
CA TRP A 358 -22.95 17.90 -5.10
C TRP A 358 -21.63 18.53 -5.52
N GLU A 359 -21.07 18.04 -6.61
CA GLU A 359 -19.86 18.59 -7.23
C GLU A 359 -20.08 18.75 -8.72
N LEU A 360 -19.84 19.97 -9.22
CA LEU A 360 -19.84 20.27 -10.64
C LEU A 360 -18.40 20.45 -11.12
N SER A 361 -17.89 19.49 -11.88
CA SER A 361 -16.56 19.56 -12.50
C SER A 361 -16.67 20.15 -13.90
N ARG A 362 -16.18 21.38 -14.06
CA ARG A 362 -16.15 22.13 -15.34
C ARG A 362 -14.95 21.72 -16.19
N LEU A 363 -15.11 20.60 -16.90
CA LEU A 363 -14.13 20.09 -17.86
C LEU A 363 -14.40 20.58 -19.29
N ASP A 364 -15.58 21.18 -19.50
CA ASP A 364 -16.08 21.70 -20.77
C ASP A 364 -15.27 22.89 -21.28
N ARG A 365 -15.23 23.01 -22.61
CA ARG A 365 -14.58 24.11 -23.33
C ARG A 365 -15.55 24.72 -24.35
N PRO A 366 -15.55 26.05 -24.52
CA PRO A 366 -16.27 26.68 -25.62
C PRO A 366 -15.78 26.16 -26.97
N ASP A 367 -16.70 25.96 -27.92
CA ASP A 367 -16.41 25.51 -29.30
C ASP A 367 -15.51 24.26 -29.38
N ALA A 368 -15.74 23.32 -28.47
CA ALA A 368 -14.99 22.07 -28.40
C ALA A 368 -15.14 21.21 -29.67
N GLU A 369 -14.06 20.53 -30.04
CA GLU A 369 -14.02 19.66 -31.23
C GLU A 369 -14.83 18.37 -31.04
N THR A 370 -15.05 17.94 -29.78
CA THR A 370 -15.83 16.74 -29.44
C THR A 370 -16.86 17.02 -28.35
N GLU A 371 -17.89 16.18 -28.29
CA GLU A 371 -18.93 16.28 -27.25
C GLU A 371 -18.36 16.06 -25.85
N GLU A 372 -17.38 15.16 -25.68
CA GLU A 372 -16.70 14.95 -24.39
C GLU A 372 -15.99 16.22 -23.92
N GLN A 373 -15.35 16.94 -24.83
CA GLN A 373 -14.69 18.22 -24.54
C GLN A 373 -15.69 19.37 -24.33
N ALA A 374 -16.93 19.22 -24.80
CA ALA A 374 -18.03 20.16 -24.57
C ALA A 374 -18.83 19.84 -23.29
N SER A 375 -18.39 18.87 -22.49
CA SER A 375 -19.18 18.32 -21.38
C SER A 375 -18.56 18.58 -20.00
N ALA A 376 -19.42 18.91 -19.05
CA ALA A 376 -19.13 18.95 -17.63
C ALA A 376 -19.71 17.72 -16.91
N LEU A 377 -19.21 17.42 -15.72
CA LEU A 377 -19.72 16.33 -14.89
C LEU A 377 -20.39 16.90 -13.64
N LEU A 378 -21.67 16.57 -13.43
CA LEU A 378 -22.38 16.79 -12.18
C LEU A 378 -22.43 15.49 -11.40
N ARG A 379 -21.68 15.43 -10.31
CA ARG A 379 -21.64 14.30 -9.39
C ARG A 379 -22.49 14.58 -8.16
N CYS A 380 -23.35 13.63 -7.81
CA CYS A 380 -24.08 13.60 -6.55
C CYS A 380 -23.63 12.38 -5.75
N VAL A 381 -23.14 12.60 -4.54
CA VAL A 381 -22.78 11.55 -3.60
C VAL A 381 -23.71 11.65 -2.40
N VAL A 382 -24.38 10.56 -2.05
CA VAL A 382 -25.24 10.47 -0.88
C VAL A 382 -24.71 9.47 0.13
N ARG A 383 -24.86 9.76 1.42
CA ARG A 383 -24.49 8.86 2.51
C ARG A 383 -25.62 8.79 3.53
N ASP A 384 -25.90 7.59 4.03
CA ASP A 384 -26.87 7.37 5.10
C ASP A 384 -26.56 6.07 5.87
N PRO A 385 -26.81 5.99 7.18
CA PRO A 385 -26.79 4.70 7.89
C PRO A 385 -27.81 3.68 7.36
N ASP A 386 -28.94 4.12 6.79
CA ASP A 386 -30.00 3.26 6.25
C ASP A 386 -29.84 3.00 4.74
N ALA A 387 -29.54 1.73 4.42
CA ALA A 387 -29.48 1.17 3.06
C ALA A 387 -30.67 1.52 2.17
N LYS A 388 -31.87 1.67 2.74
CA LYS A 388 -33.09 1.91 1.98
C LYS A 388 -33.18 3.32 1.43
N LYS A 389 -32.61 4.32 2.12
CA LYS A 389 -32.70 5.74 1.73
C LYS A 389 -31.81 6.09 0.54
N VAL A 390 -30.60 5.53 0.49
CA VAL A 390 -29.65 5.76 -0.61
C VAL A 390 -29.57 4.60 -1.59
N GLY A 391 -30.45 3.60 -1.44
CA GLY A 391 -30.50 2.40 -2.28
C GLY A 391 -31.18 2.61 -3.63
N ARG A 392 -32.01 1.65 -4.02
CA ARG A 392 -32.72 1.66 -5.31
C ARG A 392 -33.59 2.91 -5.48
N ALA A 393 -34.20 3.41 -4.40
CA ALA A 393 -35.04 4.60 -4.43
C ALA A 393 -34.29 5.82 -4.98
N PHE A 394 -33.11 6.12 -4.43
CA PHE A 394 -32.22 7.19 -4.90
C PHE A 394 -31.86 7.04 -6.39
N SER A 395 -31.43 5.84 -6.79
CA SER A 395 -31.03 5.56 -8.17
C SER A 395 -32.21 5.65 -9.15
N SER A 396 -33.40 5.20 -8.75
CA SER A 396 -34.62 5.28 -9.54
C SER A 396 -35.06 6.72 -9.77
N THR A 397 -34.97 7.60 -8.75
CA THR A 397 -35.27 9.02 -8.90
C THR A 397 -34.42 9.67 -10.01
N ALA A 398 -33.13 9.33 -10.10
CA ALA A 398 -32.25 9.87 -11.14
C ALA A 398 -32.67 9.41 -12.55
N VAL A 399 -33.07 8.14 -12.67
CA VAL A 399 -33.50 7.52 -13.93
C VAL A 399 -34.82 8.10 -14.41
N GLU A 400 -35.78 8.31 -13.50
CA GLU A 400 -37.09 8.89 -13.83
C GLU A 400 -36.96 10.31 -14.38
N LEU A 401 -35.91 11.04 -13.97
CA LEU A 401 -35.60 12.38 -14.49
C LEU A 401 -34.83 12.39 -15.81
N ALA A 402 -34.31 11.25 -16.27
CA ALA A 402 -33.43 11.18 -17.45
C ALA A 402 -34.06 11.76 -18.73
N LEU A 403 -35.39 11.64 -18.89
CA LEU A 403 -36.14 12.16 -20.04
C LEU A 403 -37.03 13.36 -19.70
N ALA A 404 -36.93 13.90 -18.48
CA ALA A 404 -37.81 14.94 -17.95
C ALA A 404 -37.06 16.14 -17.33
N SER A 405 -35.73 16.18 -17.45
CA SER A 405 -34.89 17.22 -16.88
C SER A 405 -34.30 18.14 -17.96
N TYR A 406 -32.98 18.16 -18.11
CA TYR A 406 -32.27 19.04 -19.04
C TYR A 406 -32.05 18.38 -20.42
N PRO A 407 -31.87 19.20 -21.49
CA PRO A 407 -31.58 18.67 -22.82
C PRO A 407 -30.16 18.08 -22.89
N GLY A 408 -30.03 16.93 -23.55
CA GLY A 408 -28.75 16.24 -23.71
C GLY A 408 -28.34 15.41 -22.48
N PHE A 409 -29.31 14.92 -21.70
CA PHE A 409 -29.04 14.05 -20.56
C PHE A 409 -28.26 12.81 -20.97
N ALA A 410 -27.11 12.61 -20.33
CA ALA A 410 -26.36 11.37 -20.38
C ALA A 410 -25.77 11.06 -18.99
N ALA A 411 -25.50 9.79 -18.72
CA ALA A 411 -24.88 9.34 -17.48
C ALA A 411 -23.67 8.46 -17.80
N THR A 412 -22.67 8.47 -16.92
CA THR A 412 -21.42 7.73 -17.13
C THR A 412 -21.56 6.22 -16.86
N ALA A 413 -22.62 5.80 -16.16
CA ALA A 413 -22.87 4.42 -15.82
C ALA A 413 -24.38 4.14 -15.60
N PRO A 414 -24.81 2.87 -15.72
CA PRO A 414 -26.15 2.46 -15.27
C PRO A 414 -26.35 2.72 -13.77
N PRO A 415 -27.61 2.80 -13.31
CA PRO A 415 -27.92 3.01 -11.91
C PRO A 415 -27.39 1.84 -11.07
N VAL A 416 -26.62 2.15 -10.04
CA VAL A 416 -26.08 1.14 -9.11
C VAL A 416 -26.91 1.10 -7.83
N THR A 417 -26.91 -0.03 -7.14
CA THR A 417 -27.46 -0.09 -5.77
C THR A 417 -26.53 0.64 -4.81
N ALA A 418 -27.09 1.08 -3.67
CA ALA A 418 -26.29 1.54 -2.54
C ALA A 418 -25.14 0.57 -2.28
N ARG A 419 -23.93 1.11 -2.23
CA ARG A 419 -22.75 0.41 -1.78
C ARG A 419 -22.57 0.78 -0.31
N PRO A 420 -21.93 -0.04 0.52
CA PRO A 420 -21.49 0.44 1.82
C PRO A 420 -20.69 1.73 1.63
N THR A 421 -21.00 2.79 2.39
CA THR A 421 -20.14 3.98 2.46
C THR A 421 -18.78 3.45 2.83
N GLU A 422 -17.74 4.03 2.24
CA GLU A 422 -16.37 3.77 2.61
C GLU A 422 -16.31 3.56 4.11
N CYS A 423 -15.98 2.33 4.49
CA CYS A 423 -15.76 2.01 5.87
C CYS A 423 -14.76 3.01 6.42
N SER A 424 -15.07 3.61 7.56
CA SER A 424 -14.17 4.59 8.14
C SER A 424 -13.10 3.85 8.93
N SER A 425 -11.86 4.08 8.54
CA SER A 425 -10.70 3.70 9.33
C SER A 425 -10.30 4.91 10.18
N ARG A 426 -10.29 4.73 11.49
CA ARG A 426 -9.80 5.73 12.45
C ARG A 426 -8.54 5.19 13.09
N VAL A 427 -7.51 6.02 13.13
CA VAL A 427 -6.28 5.73 13.87
C VAL A 427 -6.39 6.32 15.28
N MET A 428 -6.03 5.53 16.29
CA MET A 428 -5.87 5.97 17.67
C MET A 428 -4.46 5.67 18.17
N TRP A 429 -3.91 6.58 18.97
CA TRP A 429 -2.64 6.38 19.67
C TRP A 429 -2.92 6.04 21.11
N MET A 430 -2.48 4.86 21.54
CA MET A 430 -2.77 4.36 22.89
C MET A 430 -1.48 4.14 23.67
N PRO A 431 -1.48 4.28 25.01
CA PRO A 431 -0.34 3.92 25.82
C PRO A 431 0.10 2.47 25.55
N ARG A 432 1.38 2.27 25.23
CA ARG A 432 1.91 0.95 24.91
C ARG A 432 1.66 -0.05 26.05
N GLN A 433 1.73 0.40 27.30
CA GLN A 433 1.52 -0.42 28.48
C GLN A 433 0.07 -0.91 28.66
N SER A 434 -0.92 -0.18 28.14
CA SER A 434 -2.33 -0.61 28.22
C SER A 434 -2.66 -1.66 27.17
N ILE A 435 -1.96 -1.67 26.03
CA ILE A 435 -2.12 -2.68 24.97
C ILE A 435 -1.25 -3.89 25.28
N ILE A 436 0.06 -3.64 25.42
CA ILE A 436 1.13 -4.62 25.59
C ILE A 436 1.28 -4.98 27.07
N GLY A 437 0.18 -5.40 27.69
CA GLY A 437 0.20 -6.21 28.92
C GLY A 437 0.46 -7.69 28.63
N TRP A 438 0.48 -8.07 27.35
CA TRP A 438 0.71 -9.42 26.86
C TRP A 438 1.89 -9.41 25.88
N PRO A 439 2.88 -10.31 26.03
CA PRO A 439 3.94 -10.43 25.03
C PRO A 439 3.36 -10.90 23.69
N CYS A 440 3.88 -10.40 22.57
CA CYS A 440 3.72 -11.02 21.27
C CYS A 440 4.25 -12.45 21.38
N LYS A 441 3.34 -13.44 21.40
CA LYS A 441 3.71 -14.84 21.58
C LYS A 441 3.78 -15.47 20.19
N PRO A 442 4.94 -15.98 19.75
CA PRO A 442 4.92 -16.91 18.65
C PRO A 442 4.21 -18.17 19.12
N VAL A 443 3.21 -18.59 18.35
CA VAL A 443 2.48 -19.83 18.59
C VAL A 443 2.72 -20.72 17.38
N TRP A 444 3.15 -21.94 17.65
CA TRP A 444 3.29 -22.95 16.63
C TRP A 444 1.94 -23.57 16.32
N SER A 445 1.71 -23.95 15.07
CA SER A 445 0.47 -24.62 14.67
C SER A 445 0.21 -25.94 15.42
N ASN A 446 1.26 -26.54 16.01
CA ASN A 446 1.18 -27.74 16.87
C ASN A 446 0.77 -27.42 18.34
N GLY A 447 0.48 -26.17 18.66
CA GLY A 447 0.03 -25.74 19.99
C GLY A 447 1.15 -25.49 21.02
N SER A 448 2.42 -25.73 20.68
CA SER A 448 3.53 -25.41 21.57
C SER A 448 3.72 -23.89 21.69
N ARG A 449 3.67 -23.35 22.92
CA ARG A 449 3.88 -21.92 23.23
C ARG A 449 5.26 -21.76 23.87
N ARG A 450 6.11 -20.86 23.34
CA ARG A 450 7.27 -20.33 24.07
C ARG A 450 6.97 -18.88 24.46
N VAL A 451 7.18 -18.53 25.73
CA VAL A 451 6.90 -17.20 26.27
C VAL A 451 8.20 -16.40 26.38
N HIS A 452 8.29 -15.28 25.66
CA HIS A 452 9.30 -14.25 25.93
C HIS A 452 8.61 -12.92 26.22
N CYS A 453 8.93 -12.32 27.38
CA CYS A 453 8.36 -11.04 27.83
C CYS A 453 9.13 -9.87 27.21
N ALA A 454 8.41 -8.85 26.70
CA ALA A 454 9.01 -7.54 26.45
C ALA A 454 9.43 -6.87 27.78
N PRO A 455 10.55 -6.14 27.86
CA PRO A 455 10.92 -5.41 29.07
C PRO A 455 9.96 -4.24 29.30
N ARG A 456 9.64 -3.97 30.57
CA ARG A 456 8.92 -2.74 30.96
C ARG A 456 9.72 -1.52 30.51
N CYS A 457 9.07 -0.58 29.84
CA CYS A 457 9.60 0.74 29.55
C CYS A 457 10.06 1.39 30.88
N ARG A 458 11.37 1.41 31.15
CA ARG A 458 11.92 2.13 32.30
C ARG A 458 11.91 3.61 31.96
N ARG A 459 11.29 4.42 32.82
CA ARG A 459 11.51 5.88 32.80
C ARG A 459 13.01 6.13 32.96
N ILE A 460 13.64 6.66 31.93
CA ILE A 460 14.96 7.29 32.08
C ILE A 460 14.72 8.53 32.96
N SER A 461 15.18 8.47 34.20
CA SER A 461 15.23 9.64 35.07
C SER A 461 16.19 10.65 34.46
N THR A 462 15.68 11.81 34.06
CA THR A 462 16.52 12.95 33.67
C THR A 462 17.19 13.52 34.91
N THR A 463 18.25 12.87 35.41
CA THR A 463 19.22 13.51 36.29
C THR A 463 20.17 14.31 35.40
N SER A 464 19.91 15.60 35.27
CA SER A 464 20.84 16.54 34.63
C SER A 464 22.17 16.56 35.39
N PRO A 465 23.33 16.40 34.74
CA PRO A 465 24.60 16.78 35.34
C PRO A 465 24.63 18.30 35.46
N GLY A 466 24.91 18.80 36.67
CA GLY A 466 24.94 20.22 36.98
C GLY A 466 25.86 21.01 36.04
N ARG A 467 25.27 21.91 35.24
CA ARG A 467 26.02 22.91 34.48
C ARG A 467 26.60 23.97 35.42
N ARG A 468 27.92 24.00 35.54
CA ARG A 468 28.64 25.23 35.93
C ARG A 468 28.46 26.27 34.82
N ARG A 469 27.96 27.45 35.16
CA ARG A 469 27.87 28.63 34.29
C ARG A 469 29.26 29.24 34.08
N PRO A 470 29.65 29.58 32.84
CA PRO A 470 30.51 30.71 32.57
C PRO A 470 29.64 31.94 32.28
N THR A 471 30.00 33.03 32.94
CA THR A 471 29.45 34.37 32.81
C THR A 471 29.82 35.03 31.49
N GLY A 472 28.85 35.71 30.86
CA GLY A 472 29.09 36.97 30.16
C GLY A 472 29.35 36.91 28.65
N ALA A 473 28.30 37.15 27.86
CA ALA A 473 28.34 38.06 26.71
C ALA A 473 26.91 38.34 26.23
N ARG A 474 26.49 39.60 26.31
CA ARG A 474 25.22 40.11 25.78
C ARG A 474 25.24 40.05 24.25
N ARG A 475 24.26 39.40 23.60
CA ARG A 475 23.79 39.81 22.26
C ARG A 475 22.27 39.70 22.16
N ARG A 476 21.72 40.70 21.47
CA ARG A 476 20.32 41.14 21.44
C ARG A 476 19.40 40.10 20.81
N CYS A 477 18.24 39.93 21.42
CA CYS A 477 17.10 39.20 20.86
C CYS A 477 16.31 40.17 19.96
N SER A 478 16.29 39.94 18.65
CA SER A 478 15.33 40.58 17.74
C SER A 478 14.29 39.56 17.32
N ARG A 479 13.08 39.73 17.86
CA ARG A 479 11.83 39.17 17.32
C ARG A 479 11.71 39.51 15.84
N TRP A 480 11.42 38.51 15.01
CA TRP A 480 10.86 38.73 13.68
C TRP A 480 9.44 38.20 13.66
N ALA A 481 8.49 39.12 13.52
CA ALA A 481 7.11 38.86 13.11
C ALA A 481 7.06 38.83 11.56
N PRO A 482 6.09 38.15 10.95
CA PRO A 482 6.00 37.98 9.51
C PRO A 482 5.37 39.22 8.85
N LEU A 483 5.83 39.59 7.65
CA LEU A 483 5.13 40.50 6.75
C LEU A 483 5.11 39.96 5.31
N PRO A 484 4.09 40.28 4.50
CA PRO A 484 3.71 39.52 3.30
C PRO A 484 3.90 40.29 1.97
N VAL A 485 3.51 39.63 0.86
CA VAL A 485 3.13 40.18 -0.47
C VAL A 485 4.33 40.44 -1.42
N ARG A 486 4.39 40.04 -2.71
CA ARG A 486 3.47 40.25 -3.85
C ARG A 486 3.89 39.46 -5.10
N ALA A 487 2.91 39.15 -5.95
CA ALA A 487 3.04 38.61 -7.30
C ALA A 487 3.80 39.55 -8.28
N ALA A 488 4.53 38.97 -9.23
CA ALA A 488 5.11 39.66 -10.39
C ALA A 488 4.65 38.97 -11.68
N ALA A 489 3.92 39.74 -12.50
CA ALA A 489 3.62 39.43 -13.88
C ALA A 489 4.77 39.92 -14.77
N THR A 490 5.17 39.14 -15.77
CA THR A 490 6.06 39.60 -16.84
C THR A 490 5.42 39.32 -18.20
N ARG A 491 5.08 40.42 -18.89
CA ARG A 491 4.82 40.48 -20.33
C ARG A 491 6.16 40.29 -21.07
N ALA A 492 6.19 39.42 -22.07
CA ALA A 492 7.22 39.43 -23.11
C ALA A 492 6.57 39.71 -24.46
N ALA A 493 7.07 40.73 -25.15
CA ALA A 493 6.65 41.16 -26.46
C ALA A 493 7.52 40.50 -27.55
N ALA A 494 6.83 40.09 -28.63
CA ALA A 494 7.20 40.13 -30.04
C ALA A 494 8.63 39.76 -30.50
N ARG A 495 8.70 38.76 -31.39
CA ARG A 495 9.41 38.85 -32.69
C ARG A 495 8.95 37.76 -33.65
N THR A 496 8.41 38.19 -34.79
CA THR A 496 8.12 37.42 -36.01
C THR A 496 8.89 38.04 -37.17
N SER A 497 9.60 37.23 -37.96
CA SER A 497 10.00 37.38 -39.39
C SER A 497 11.16 36.37 -39.64
N VAL A 498 11.03 35.26 -40.38
CA VAL A 498 10.70 35.01 -41.81
C VAL A 498 11.79 35.47 -42.81
N CYS A 499 12.11 34.54 -43.72
CA CYS A 499 12.93 34.57 -44.97
C CYS A 499 14.40 34.11 -44.86
N GLY A 500 14.89 33.14 -45.66
CA GLY A 500 14.24 32.47 -46.77
C GLY A 500 14.98 31.30 -47.45
N CYS A 501 14.21 30.65 -48.32
CA CYS A 501 14.50 30.00 -49.60
C CYS A 501 15.69 29.04 -49.80
N GLY A 502 15.31 27.81 -50.15
CA GLY A 502 16.07 26.88 -50.99
C GLY A 502 15.16 25.76 -51.49
N ALA A 503 14.44 25.99 -52.59
CA ALA A 503 13.52 25.04 -53.21
C ALA A 503 14.26 24.05 -54.14
N ARG A 504 13.79 22.79 -54.17
CA ARG A 504 13.58 22.02 -55.42
C ARG A 504 12.64 20.83 -55.19
N SER A 505 11.54 20.87 -55.92
CA SER A 505 10.44 19.92 -56.06
C SER A 505 10.75 18.81 -57.06
N ILE A 506 10.33 17.56 -56.81
CA ILE A 506 9.74 16.62 -57.80
C ILE A 506 8.81 15.63 -57.05
N SER A 507 7.58 15.48 -57.53
CA SER A 507 6.60 14.39 -57.31
C SER A 507 5.85 14.19 -58.65
N PRO A 508 4.95 13.19 -58.89
CA PRO A 508 4.46 12.05 -58.08
C PRO A 508 4.45 10.68 -58.86
N GLY A 509 3.98 9.60 -58.23
CA GLY A 509 3.67 8.33 -58.92
C GLY A 509 2.90 7.32 -58.07
N SER A 510 1.62 7.16 -58.39
CA SER A 510 0.60 6.24 -57.84
C SER A 510 0.79 4.77 -58.22
N THR A 511 0.30 3.83 -57.39
CA THR A 511 -0.55 2.68 -57.82
C THR A 511 -1.09 1.91 -56.61
N ALA A 512 -2.42 1.79 -56.51
CA ALA A 512 -3.12 0.68 -55.86
C ALA A 512 -3.31 -0.48 -56.88
N PRO A 513 -3.76 -1.69 -56.48
CA PRO A 513 -5.22 -1.94 -56.52
C PRO A 513 -5.82 -2.96 -55.50
N SER A 514 -7.15 -2.88 -55.37
CA SER A 514 -8.21 -3.93 -55.23
C SER A 514 -8.14 -4.99 -54.10
N THR A 515 -8.98 -4.91 -53.05
CA THR A 515 -10.36 -5.45 -52.88
C THR A 515 -10.52 -6.98 -52.75
N SER A 516 -11.08 -7.43 -51.61
CA SER A 516 -12.26 -8.31 -51.61
C SER A 516 -13.05 -8.20 -50.28
N THR A 517 -14.33 -7.91 -50.45
CA THR A 517 -15.43 -7.86 -49.48
C THR A 517 -15.99 -9.25 -49.20
N CYS A 518 -16.48 -9.49 -47.98
CA CYS A 518 -17.65 -10.37 -47.77
C CYS A 518 -18.47 -9.90 -46.57
N SER A 519 -19.68 -9.41 -46.87
CA SER A 519 -20.88 -9.28 -46.03
C SER A 519 -21.27 -10.64 -45.41
N VAL A 520 -21.99 -10.73 -44.29
CA VAL A 520 -23.48 -10.77 -44.24
C VAL A 520 -23.97 -10.62 -42.77
N SER A 521 -25.19 -10.07 -42.69
CA SER A 521 -26.06 -9.55 -41.64
C SER A 521 -26.53 -10.40 -40.44
N CYS A 522 -26.75 -9.67 -39.34
CA CYS A 522 -27.88 -9.60 -38.41
C CYS A 522 -28.99 -10.69 -38.30
N CYS A 523 -29.37 -10.91 -37.02
CA CYS A 523 -30.72 -10.96 -36.42
C CYS A 523 -31.34 -12.34 -36.04
N PRO A 524 -32.29 -12.39 -35.06
CA PRO A 524 -32.12 -13.13 -33.80
C PRO A 524 -33.27 -14.13 -33.51
N LYS A 525 -33.14 -15.01 -32.51
CA LYS A 525 -34.29 -15.76 -31.96
C LYS A 525 -34.19 -16.05 -30.46
N SER A 526 -35.23 -15.63 -29.74
CA SER A 526 -35.79 -16.21 -28.51
C SER A 526 -37.24 -16.66 -28.84
N PRO A 527 -38.08 -17.23 -27.94
CA PRO A 527 -37.91 -18.00 -26.69
C PRO A 527 -38.75 -19.32 -26.73
N THR A 528 -39.13 -19.89 -25.57
CA THR A 528 -40.08 -21.03 -25.27
C THR A 528 -39.42 -22.43 -25.11
N SER A 529 -39.83 -23.38 -24.25
CA SER A 529 -40.77 -23.49 -23.12
C SER A 529 -40.66 -24.89 -22.47
N ARG A 530 -41.00 -25.01 -21.18
CA ARG A 530 -41.70 -26.12 -20.46
C ARG A 530 -41.19 -27.59 -20.48
N SER A 531 -40.89 -28.05 -19.25
CA SER A 531 -41.39 -29.25 -18.50
C SER A 531 -41.33 -30.69 -19.06
N ALA A 532 -40.70 -31.58 -18.26
CA ALA A 532 -41.18 -32.92 -17.84
C ALA A 532 -40.26 -33.42 -16.69
N ALA A 533 -40.73 -33.61 -15.44
CA ALA A 533 -41.17 -34.89 -14.83
C ALA A 533 -40.19 -36.07 -15.09
N THR A 534 -39.62 -36.74 -14.08
CA THR A 534 -40.26 -37.85 -13.36
C THR A 534 -39.46 -38.28 -12.10
N ASP A 535 -40.20 -38.49 -11.00
CA ASP A 535 -40.04 -39.32 -9.78
C ASP A 535 -38.68 -39.77 -9.19
N CYS A 536 -38.54 -39.55 -7.88
CA CYS A 536 -38.47 -40.64 -6.88
C CYS A 536 -38.84 -40.14 -5.46
N ARG A 537 -39.95 -40.66 -4.91
CA ARG A 537 -40.29 -40.67 -3.45
C ARG A 537 -39.36 -41.69 -2.76
N THR A 538 -39.11 -41.80 -1.45
CA THR A 538 -39.75 -41.59 -0.13
C THR A 538 -38.57 -41.52 0.88
N SER A 539 -38.58 -40.92 2.07
CA SER A 539 -39.44 -41.13 3.24
C SER A 539 -39.04 -40.16 4.37
N THR A 540 -40.04 -39.60 5.06
CA THR A 540 -39.95 -39.05 6.42
C THR A 540 -40.19 -40.18 7.44
N PRO A 541 -39.85 -40.00 8.74
CA PRO A 541 -40.84 -39.39 9.65
C PRO A 541 -40.27 -38.38 10.67
N SER A 542 -41.17 -37.48 11.02
CA SER A 542 -41.20 -36.54 12.15
C SER A 542 -41.24 -37.20 13.53
N THR A 543 -40.79 -36.45 14.55
CA THR A 543 -41.33 -36.21 15.92
C THR A 543 -40.17 -35.60 16.73
N SER A 544 -40.29 -34.55 17.54
CA SER A 544 -41.38 -33.90 18.26
C SER A 544 -40.90 -32.53 18.74
#